data_AF-Q1HPA7-F1
#
_entry.id   AF-Q1HPA7-F1
#
_cell.length_a   1.000
_cell.length_b   1.000
_cell.length_c   1.000
_cell.angle_alpha   90.00
_cell.angle_beta   90.00
_cell.angle_gamma   90.00
#
_symmetry.space_group_name_H-M   'P 1'
#
loop_
_entity.id
_entity.type
_entity.pdbx_description
1 polymer ?
#
loop_
_entity_poly.entity_id
_entity_poly.type
_entity_poly.pdbx_seq_one_letter_code
_entity_poly.pdbx_strand_id
1 'polypeptide(L)'
;VAHNGNLVNYRALRAMLEDNGSIFNTSSDTEVVLHLIAISKARPFFLRIVDACEKLEGAYSMVFATEDKLVAVRDPYGFRPLVMRRSNGAV
;
A
#
# COMPACT_ATOMS: atom_id res chain seq x y z
N VAL A 1 0.24 8.03 -3.58
CA VAL A 1 -0.38 7.15 -2.56
C VAL A 1 -0.53 7.95 -1.27
N ALA A 2 -1.64 7.77 -0.57
CA ALA A 2 -1.84 8.29 0.77
C ALA A 2 -2.02 7.12 1.75
N HIS A 3 -1.40 7.19 2.93
CA HIS A 3 -1.40 6.14 3.93
C HIS A 3 -1.79 6.71 5.30
N ASN A 4 -2.72 6.05 5.97
CA ASN A 4 -3.06 6.28 7.38
C ASN A 4 -2.93 4.94 8.11
N GLY A 5 -1.94 4.82 8.97
CA GLY A 5 -1.61 3.53 9.54
C GLY A 5 -0.22 3.48 10.15
N ASN A 6 0.17 2.26 10.54
CA ASN A 6 1.52 1.90 10.91
C ASN A 6 1.80 0.46 10.50
N LEU A 7 2.87 0.25 9.75
CA LEU A 7 3.37 -1.07 9.37
C LEU A 7 4.26 -1.63 10.49
N VAL A 8 3.82 -2.70 11.13
CA VAL A 8 4.55 -3.35 12.24
C VAL A 8 5.82 -4.01 11.73
N ASN A 9 5.77 -4.62 10.54
CA ASN A 9 6.93 -5.28 9.91
C ASN A 9 7.76 -4.34 9.01
N TYR A 10 7.60 -3.01 9.14
CA TYR A 10 8.31 -1.99 8.35
C TYR A 10 9.82 -2.25 8.24
N ARG A 11 10.49 -2.45 9.38
CA ARG A 11 11.96 -2.58 9.42
C ARG A 11 12.44 -3.81 8.66
N ALA A 12 11.71 -4.92 8.77
CA ALA A 12 12.04 -6.16 8.07
C ALA A 12 11.84 -6.01 6.55
N LEU A 13 10.73 -5.40 6.13
CA LEU A 13 10.45 -5.14 4.72
C LEU A 13 11.46 -4.18 4.09
N ARG A 14 11.81 -3.10 4.81
CA ARG A 14 12.82 -2.14 4.37
C ARG A 14 14.18 -2.79 4.20
N ALA A 15 14.64 -3.55 5.19
CA ALA A 15 15.93 -4.25 5.11
C ALA A 15 15.97 -5.21 3.92
N MET A 16 14.92 -6.02 3.72
CA MET A 16 14.81 -6.91 2.56
C MET A 16 14.87 -6.16 1.22
N LEU A 17 14.26 -4.98 1.15
CA LEU A 17 14.28 -4.16 -0.07
C LEU A 17 15.65 -3.51 -0.30
N GLU A 18 16.29 -3.01 0.75
CA GLU A 18 17.65 -2.43 0.70
C GLU A 18 18.69 -3.50 0.31
N ASP A 19 18.59 -4.72 0.86
CA ASP A 19 19.44 -5.87 0.49
C ASP A 19 19.29 -6.25 -0.99
N ASN A 20 18.11 -6.01 -1.57
CA ASN A 20 17.82 -6.20 -2.99
C ASN A 20 18.12 -4.95 -3.85
N GLY A 21 18.80 -3.95 -3.30
CA GLY A 21 19.28 -2.77 -4.02
C GLY A 21 18.30 -1.60 -4.09
N SER A 22 17.22 -1.60 -3.31
CA SER A 22 16.32 -0.44 -3.20
C SER A 22 16.98 0.68 -2.42
N ILE A 23 16.86 1.91 -2.92
CA ILE A 23 17.29 3.12 -2.22
C ILE A 23 16.05 3.87 -1.72
N PHE A 24 16.01 4.14 -0.43
CA PHE A 24 14.93 4.89 0.22
C PHE A 24 15.34 6.35 0.43
N ASN A 25 14.46 7.28 0.09
CA ASN A 25 14.65 8.72 0.28
C ASN A 25 13.99 9.21 1.58
N THR A 26 13.08 8.43 2.15
CA THR A 26 12.32 8.78 3.34
C THR A 26 12.29 7.62 4.35
N SER A 27 11.76 7.90 5.54
CA SER A 27 11.45 6.89 6.56
C SER A 27 9.95 6.55 6.60
N SER A 28 9.19 6.85 5.54
CA SER A 28 7.75 6.61 5.50
C SER A 28 7.40 5.18 5.13
N ASP A 29 6.40 4.60 5.82
CA ASP A 29 5.72 3.36 5.44
C ASP A 29 5.27 3.37 3.97
N THR A 30 4.85 4.54 3.50
CA THR A 30 4.36 4.76 2.14
C THR A 30 5.41 4.37 1.08
N GLU A 31 6.68 4.66 1.33
CA GLU A 31 7.76 4.35 0.38
C GLU A 31 8.02 2.84 0.31
N VAL A 32 7.96 2.14 1.44
CA VAL A 32 8.07 0.66 1.47
C VAL A 32 6.97 0.03 0.61
N VAL A 33 5.72 0.51 0.73
CA VAL A 33 4.61 0.03 -0.09
C VAL A 33 4.87 0.27 -1.58
N LEU A 34 5.39 1.43 -1.95
CA LEU A 34 5.72 1.74 -3.36
C LEU A 34 6.82 0.84 -3.90
N HIS A 35 7.88 0.57 -3.13
CA HIS A 35 8.93 -0.36 -3.53
C HIS A 35 8.40 -1.78 -3.72
N LEU A 36 7.54 -2.28 -2.82
CA LEU A 36 6.90 -3.59 -2.96
C LEU A 36 6.06 -3.69 -4.24
N ILE A 37 5.28 -2.65 -4.56
CA ILE A 37 4.49 -2.59 -5.80
C ILE A 37 5.41 -2.58 -7.03
N ALA A 38 6.52 -1.85 -6.98
CA ALA A 38 7.46 -1.70 -8.08
C ALA A 38 8.17 -3.02 -8.45
N ILE A 39 8.55 -3.83 -7.45
CA ILE A 39 9.20 -5.12 -7.69
C ILE A 39 8.23 -6.24 -8.09
N SER A 40 6.93 -6.05 -7.86
CA SER A 40 5.91 -7.06 -8.20
C SER A 40 5.77 -7.23 -9.71
N LYS A 41 5.81 -8.50 -10.16
CA LYS A 41 5.65 -8.88 -11.57
C LYS A 41 4.18 -9.15 -11.96
N ALA A 42 3.25 -9.07 -11.01
CA ALA A 42 1.85 -9.36 -11.24
C ALA A 42 1.21 -8.43 -12.28
N ARG A 43 0.17 -8.91 -12.98
CA ARG A 43 -0.62 -8.13 -13.94
C ARG A 43 -2.09 -8.51 -13.82
N PRO A 44 -3.04 -7.54 -13.86
CA PRO A 44 -2.85 -6.09 -14.09
C PRO A 44 -2.28 -5.34 -12.86
N PHE A 45 -2.03 -4.02 -12.97
CA PHE A 45 -1.42 -3.20 -11.91
C PHE A 45 -2.09 -3.37 -10.53
N PHE A 46 -3.41 -3.54 -10.50
CA PHE A 46 -4.15 -3.83 -9.27
C PHE A 46 -3.61 -5.05 -8.51
N LEU A 47 -3.22 -6.13 -9.19
CA LEU A 47 -2.67 -7.32 -8.52
C LEU A 47 -1.29 -7.05 -7.90
N ARG A 48 -0.55 -6.04 -8.37
CA ARG A 48 0.71 -5.62 -7.73
C ARG A 48 0.45 -4.93 -6.40
N ILE A 49 -0.64 -4.16 -6.31
CA ILE A 49 -1.10 -3.57 -5.05
C ILE A 49 -1.49 -4.68 -4.07
N VAL A 50 -2.24 -5.69 -4.54
CA VAL A 50 -2.61 -6.85 -3.72
C VAL A 50 -1.37 -7.60 -3.22
N ASP A 51 -0.45 -7.97 -4.11
CA ASP A 51 0.80 -8.66 -3.77
C ASP A 51 1.69 -7.86 -2.81
N ALA A 52 1.67 -6.53 -2.89
CA ALA A 52 2.32 -5.68 -1.90
C ALA A 52 1.61 -5.75 -0.54
N CYS A 53 0.27 -5.64 -0.52
CA CYS A 53 -0.53 -5.64 0.71
C CYS A 53 -0.49 -6.97 1.46
N GLU A 54 -0.36 -8.10 0.76
CA GLU A 54 -0.19 -9.43 1.36
C GLU A 54 1.08 -9.56 2.21
N LYS A 55 2.10 -8.73 1.93
CA LYS A 55 3.36 -8.70 2.70
C LYS A 55 3.30 -7.73 3.89
N LEU A 56 2.24 -6.92 4.01
CA LEU A 56 2.14 -5.91 5.04
C LEU A 56 1.50 -6.48 6.31
N GLU A 57 2.12 -6.19 7.46
CA GLU A 57 1.55 -6.47 8.77
C GLU A 57 1.31 -5.17 9.52
N GLY A 58 0.14 -5.06 10.15
CA GLY A 58 -0.23 -3.90 10.96
C GLY A 58 -1.56 -3.31 10.56
N ALA A 59 -1.71 -2.01 10.81
CA ALA A 59 -2.95 -1.28 10.62
C ALA A 59 -2.76 -0.27 9.49
N TYR A 60 -3.61 -0.30 8.46
CA TYR A 60 -3.49 0.63 7.35
C TYR A 60 -4.82 0.88 6.63
N SER A 61 -5.02 2.13 6.25
CA SER A 61 -5.97 2.55 5.23
C SER A 61 -5.21 3.38 4.21
N MET A 62 -5.29 2.97 2.95
CA MET A 62 -4.52 3.54 1.86
C MET A 62 -5.40 3.89 0.68
N VAL A 63 -5.00 4.94 -0.03
CA VAL A 63 -5.56 5.28 -1.34
C VAL A 63 -4.43 5.45 -2.35
N PHE A 64 -4.56 4.74 -3.46
CA PHE A 64 -3.68 4.81 -4.62
C PHE A 64 -4.42 5.50 -5.75
N ALA A 65 -3.77 6.46 -6.40
CA ALA A 65 -4.27 7.10 -7.61
C ALA A 65 -3.27 6.80 -8.74
N THR A 66 -3.79 6.31 -9.85
CA THR A 66 -3.10 6.25 -11.15
C THR A 66 -3.73 7.27 -12.09
N GLU A 67 -3.22 7.36 -13.32
CA GLU A 67 -3.76 8.26 -14.35
C GLU A 67 -5.25 8.00 -14.63
N ASP A 68 -5.71 6.75 -14.49
CA ASP A 68 -7.04 6.30 -14.91
C ASP A 68 -7.86 5.63 -13.81
N LYS A 69 -7.29 5.38 -12.62
CA LYS A 69 -7.94 4.60 -11.55
C LYS A 69 -7.66 5.17 -10.16
N LEU A 70 -8.64 4.99 -9.28
CA LEU A 70 -8.51 5.20 -7.84
C LEU A 70 -8.73 3.86 -7.14
N VAL A 71 -7.79 3.45 -6.30
CA VAL A 71 -7.85 2.20 -5.53
C VAL A 71 -7.78 2.52 -4.06
N ALA A 72 -8.79 2.11 -3.30
CA ALA A 72 -8.82 2.23 -1.85
C ALA A 72 -8.57 0.84 -1.22
N VAL A 73 -7.69 0.77 -0.23
CA VAL A 73 -7.31 -0.47 0.46
C VAL A 73 -7.42 -0.26 1.96
N ARG A 74 -7.97 -1.26 2.65
CA ARG A 74 -8.03 -1.32 4.12
C ARG A 74 -7.40 -2.64 4.57
N ASP A 75 -6.67 -2.61 5.68
CA ASP A 75 -6.11 -3.82 6.28
C ASP A 75 -7.21 -4.86 6.61
N PRO A 76 -6.90 -6.16 6.63
CA PRO A 76 -7.90 -7.22 6.81
C PRO A 76 -8.71 -7.13 8.11
N TYR A 77 -8.17 -6.48 9.13
CA TYR A 77 -8.80 -6.32 10.45
C TYR A 77 -9.58 -5.01 10.58
N GLY A 78 -9.43 -4.10 9.62
CA GLY A 78 -10.11 -2.83 9.60
C GLY A 78 -9.71 -1.87 10.72
N PHE A 79 -8.44 -1.85 11.14
CA PHE A 79 -8.01 -1.01 12.26
C PHE A 79 -8.20 0.49 12.04
N ARG A 80 -7.97 0.96 10.81
CA ARG A 80 -8.17 2.37 10.43
C ARG A 80 -9.47 2.53 9.64
N PRO A 81 -10.26 3.61 9.88
CA PRO A 81 -11.50 3.82 9.15
C PRO A 81 -11.21 4.29 7.72
N LEU A 82 -11.97 3.75 6.77
CA LEU A 82 -11.98 4.19 5.38
C LEU A 82 -13.41 4.10 4.85
N VAL A 83 -13.96 5.22 4.38
CA VAL A 83 -15.35 5.34 3.95
C VAL A 83 -15.39 5.85 2.52
N MET A 84 -16.21 5.21 1.68
CA MET A 84 -16.49 5.65 0.33
C MET A 84 -17.92 6.19 0.27
N ARG A 85 -18.08 7.35 -0.38
CA ARG A 85 -19.37 7.94 -0.69
C ARG A 85 -19.38 8.35 -2.16
N ARG A 86 -20.45 8.02 -2.87
CA ARG A 86 -20.70 8.57 -4.22
C ARG A 86 -21.63 9.77 -4.06
N SER A 87 -21.26 10.90 -4.68
CA SER A 87 -21.99 12.16 -4.58
C SER A 87 -23.37 12.12 -5.25
N ASN A 88 -23.65 11.07 -6.03
CA ASN A 88 -24.87 10.83 -6.80
C ASN A 88 -25.68 9.58 -6.35
N GLY A 89 -25.45 9.06 -5.14
CA GLY A 89 -26.45 8.24 -4.44
C GLY A 89 -26.46 6.72 -4.67
N ALA A 90 -25.43 6.13 -5.27
CA ALA A 90 -25.21 4.68 -5.17
C ALA A 90 -24.05 4.41 -4.21
N VAL A 91 -24.07 3.30 -3.48
CA VAL A 91 -22.88 2.71 -2.86
C VAL A 91 -22.37 1.68 -3.86
#